data_AF-A0A5B1BHW4-F1
#
_entry.id   AF-A0A5B1BHW4-F1
#
_cell.length_a   1.000
_cell.length_b   1.000
_cell.length_c   1.000
_cell.angle_alpha   90.00
_cell.angle_beta   90.00
_cell.angle_gamma   90.00
#
_symmetry.space_group_name_H-M   'P 1'
#
loop_
_entity.id
_entity.type
_entity.pdbx_description
1 polymer ?
#
loop_
_entity_poly.entity_id
_entity_poly.type
_entity_poly.pdbx_seq_one_letter_code
_entity_poly.pdbx_strand_id
1 'polypeptide(L)'
;MRRFIFGMVLISILSCDRENDFDAVLVEGPAPTDVQANLQFNNMTPPFSVTINPTAKGATAFEVLSGLPAQPATLVGIQESLTFTYPESEENFFVTIRAIAANDKVTEEQFELVPPADPCAPIFGTPVTWDDGGGSAFEFGFNGAAVEVVENPDPSGANPEISNVLQITQDGGGNFDGIGIQMLSNANFSADDKIIRLNFWSNVEVPIKFAVQQDPNNDTEREAEVTVIHTGSGWEELRINFSTATAGFTGNADGVLGVLDFESFIPSGEYIRFAAQISPGDDVAGTFYLDNIGVCP
;
A
#
# COMPACT_ATOMS: atom_id res chain seq x y z
N MET A 1 -78.78 12.01 -81.79
CA MET A 1 -77.58 12.79 -81.40
C MET A 1 -77.02 12.08 -80.17
N ARG A 2 -76.03 11.19 -80.24
CA ARG A 2 -74.57 11.33 -80.44
C ARG A 2 -73.89 12.25 -79.41
N ARG A 3 -72.95 11.62 -78.67
CA ARG A 3 -71.71 12.11 -77.96
C ARG A 3 -71.83 12.08 -76.42
N PHE A 4 -71.04 11.38 -75.60
CA PHE A 4 -69.59 11.02 -75.44
C PHE A 4 -69.02 11.73 -74.19
N ILE A 5 -68.09 11.05 -73.47
CA ILE A 5 -67.05 11.60 -72.53
C ILE A 5 -67.57 11.82 -71.09
N PHE A 6 -66.95 11.41 -69.96
CA PHE A 6 -65.59 11.01 -69.61
C PHE A 6 -65.60 10.14 -68.33
N GLY A 7 -64.60 9.28 -68.13
CA GLY A 7 -64.47 8.41 -66.95
C GLY A 7 -63.88 9.10 -65.72
N MET A 8 -64.07 8.44 -64.56
CA MET A 8 -63.20 8.60 -63.40
C MET A 8 -63.21 7.26 -62.63
N VAL A 9 -62.08 6.57 -62.68
CA VAL A 9 -61.80 5.34 -61.94
C VAL A 9 -61.51 5.74 -60.49
N LEU A 10 -62.34 5.26 -59.55
CA LEU A 10 -62.15 5.44 -58.12
C LEU A 10 -61.32 4.25 -57.60
N ILE A 11 -60.03 4.47 -57.37
CA ILE A 11 -59.13 3.48 -56.74
C ILE A 11 -59.34 3.56 -55.22
N SER A 12 -59.98 2.54 -54.67
CA SER A 12 -60.10 2.28 -53.24
C SER A 12 -58.76 1.78 -52.68
N ILE A 13 -58.03 2.66 -52.00
CA ILE A 13 -56.89 2.27 -51.14
C ILE A 13 -57.43 1.75 -49.80
N LEU A 14 -57.45 0.43 -49.65
CA LEU A 14 -57.49 -0.24 -48.36
C LEU A 14 -56.15 0.03 -47.66
N SER A 15 -56.11 1.02 -46.75
CA SER A 15 -55.03 1.15 -45.77
C SER A 15 -55.22 0.04 -44.75
N CYS A 16 -54.36 -0.98 -44.79
CA CYS A 16 -54.19 -1.88 -43.65
C CYS A 16 -53.35 -1.12 -42.60
N ASP A 17 -53.99 -0.52 -41.61
CA ASP A 17 -53.32 -0.15 -40.37
C ASP A 17 -52.94 -1.46 -39.66
N ARG A 18 -51.73 -1.94 -39.94
CA ARG A 18 -51.09 -2.96 -39.11
C ARG A 18 -50.38 -2.20 -37.99
N GLU A 19 -51.08 -1.98 -36.89
CA GLU A 19 -50.46 -1.73 -35.60
C GLU A 19 -49.59 -2.96 -35.29
N ASN A 20 -48.31 -2.87 -35.66
CA ASN A 20 -47.31 -3.77 -35.12
C ASN A 20 -47.00 -3.28 -33.72
N ASP A 21 -47.83 -3.67 -32.77
CA ASP A 21 -47.51 -3.62 -31.37
C ASP A 21 -46.40 -4.66 -31.11
N PHE A 22 -45.16 -4.23 -31.31
CA PHE A 22 -43.97 -4.93 -30.83
C PHE A 22 -43.78 -4.58 -29.36
N ASP A 23 -44.82 -4.78 -28.54
CA ASP A 23 -44.73 -4.63 -27.10
C ASP A 23 -44.45 -6.00 -26.47
N ALA A 24 -43.43 -6.01 -25.60
CA ALA A 24 -43.14 -7.04 -24.60
C ALA A 24 -42.84 -8.49 -25.05
N VAL A 25 -41.67 -8.74 -25.64
CA VAL A 25 -40.94 -10.02 -25.41
C VAL A 25 -39.64 -9.80 -24.61
N LEU A 26 -39.28 -8.55 -24.30
CA LEU A 26 -38.12 -8.24 -23.45
C LEU A 26 -38.45 -8.16 -21.95
N VAL A 27 -39.72 -8.36 -21.55
CA VAL A 27 -40.18 -8.10 -20.16
C VAL A 27 -40.19 -9.38 -19.30
N GLU A 28 -40.35 -10.56 -19.90
CA GLU A 28 -40.40 -11.82 -19.16
C GLU A 28 -39.01 -12.46 -19.02
N GLY A 29 -38.48 -12.44 -17.79
CA GLY A 29 -37.23 -13.09 -17.42
C GLY A 29 -37.02 -13.04 -15.90
N PRO A 30 -36.25 -13.95 -15.29
CA PRO A 30 -35.89 -13.85 -13.88
C PRO A 30 -34.94 -12.66 -13.65
N ALA A 31 -34.80 -12.22 -12.39
CA ALA A 31 -33.71 -11.33 -12.01
C ALA A 31 -32.36 -12.06 -12.17
N PRO A 32 -31.23 -11.33 -12.25
CA PRO A 32 -29.92 -11.97 -12.30
C PRO A 32 -29.67 -12.91 -11.11
N THR A 33 -28.86 -13.94 -11.31
CA THR A 33 -28.47 -14.87 -10.23
C THR A 33 -26.95 -14.97 -10.16
N ASP A 34 -26.44 -15.60 -9.10
CA ASP A 34 -25.00 -15.87 -8.95
C ASP A 34 -24.16 -14.58 -9.03
N VAL A 35 -24.57 -13.54 -8.31
CA VAL A 35 -23.82 -12.28 -8.26
C VAL A 35 -22.50 -12.54 -7.54
N GLN A 36 -21.40 -12.16 -8.17
CA GLN A 36 -20.06 -12.29 -7.65
C GLN A 36 -19.28 -11.01 -7.94
N ALA A 37 -18.24 -10.77 -7.15
CA ALA A 37 -17.27 -9.72 -7.41
C ALA A 37 -15.86 -10.26 -7.17
N ASN A 38 -14.97 -10.10 -8.15
CA ASN A 38 -13.55 -10.20 -7.88
C ASN A 38 -13.08 -8.83 -7.35
N LEU A 39 -12.51 -8.84 -6.14
CA LEU A 39 -12.02 -7.68 -5.43
C LEU A 39 -10.50 -7.78 -5.36
N GLN A 40 -9.81 -7.06 -6.23
CA GLN A 40 -8.35 -7.12 -6.36
C GLN A 40 -7.70 -5.91 -5.69
N PHE A 41 -6.91 -6.13 -4.65
CA PHE A 41 -6.04 -5.12 -4.05
C PHE A 41 -4.78 -4.94 -4.93
N ASN A 42 -4.53 -3.70 -5.36
CA ASN A 42 -3.39 -3.35 -6.23
C ASN A 42 -2.13 -2.94 -5.43
N ASN A 43 -2.24 -2.86 -4.11
CA ASN A 43 -1.18 -2.51 -3.16
C ASN A 43 -1.43 -3.17 -1.79
N MET A 44 -0.40 -3.19 -0.95
CA MET A 44 -0.38 -3.91 0.33
C MET A 44 -0.55 -3.00 1.55
N THR A 45 -0.59 -1.68 1.37
CA THR A 45 -0.70 -0.70 2.45
C THR A 45 -1.76 0.34 2.12
N PRO A 46 -2.47 0.90 3.10
CA PRO A 46 -3.42 1.97 2.85
C PRO A 46 -2.71 3.25 2.35
N PRO A 47 -3.39 4.11 1.57
CA PRO A 47 -4.74 3.90 1.03
C PRO A 47 -4.75 2.79 -0.04
N PHE A 48 -5.69 1.84 0.08
CA PHE A 48 -5.78 0.68 -0.80
C PHE A 48 -6.45 1.05 -2.12
N SER A 49 -5.77 0.80 -3.24
CA SER A 49 -6.36 0.82 -4.57
C SER A 49 -6.99 -0.55 -4.84
N VAL A 50 -8.32 -0.62 -4.92
CA VAL A 50 -9.06 -1.88 -5.14
C VAL A 50 -9.79 -1.85 -6.48
N THR A 51 -9.52 -2.84 -7.32
CA THR A 51 -10.24 -3.08 -8.57
C THR A 51 -11.39 -4.06 -8.35
N ILE A 52 -12.58 -3.69 -8.81
CA ILE A 52 -13.83 -4.45 -8.64
C ILE A 52 -14.29 -4.92 -10.02
N ASN A 53 -14.43 -6.23 -10.19
CA ASN A 53 -14.92 -6.87 -11.40
C ASN A 53 -16.20 -7.67 -11.08
N PRO A 54 -17.39 -7.07 -11.29
CA PRO A 54 -18.66 -7.75 -11.01
C PRO A 54 -19.02 -8.76 -12.10
N THR A 55 -19.65 -9.87 -11.70
CA THR A 55 -20.23 -10.86 -12.60
C THR A 55 -21.56 -11.35 -12.04
N ALA A 56 -22.47 -11.75 -12.92
CA ALA A 56 -23.73 -12.40 -12.57
C ALA A 56 -24.32 -13.07 -13.80
N LYS A 57 -25.11 -14.11 -13.59
CA LYS A 57 -25.87 -14.77 -14.65
C LYS A 57 -27.11 -13.96 -15.00
N GLY A 58 -27.28 -13.62 -16.28
CA GLY A 58 -28.45 -12.90 -16.78
C GLY A 58 -28.40 -11.37 -16.58
N ALA A 59 -27.29 -10.84 -16.08
CA ALA A 59 -27.06 -9.40 -16.01
C ALA A 59 -26.61 -8.83 -17.37
N THR A 60 -27.08 -7.63 -17.68
CA THR A 60 -26.67 -6.81 -18.82
C THR A 60 -25.86 -5.58 -18.40
N ALA A 61 -25.94 -5.20 -17.14
CA ALA A 61 -25.15 -4.13 -16.53
C ALA A 61 -25.05 -4.34 -15.01
N PHE A 62 -24.16 -3.60 -14.36
CA PHE A 62 -24.00 -3.58 -12.91
C PHE A 62 -23.96 -2.14 -12.40
N GLU A 63 -24.65 -1.87 -11.29
CA GLU A 63 -24.37 -0.70 -10.46
C GLU A 63 -23.46 -1.13 -9.30
N VAL A 64 -22.32 -0.47 -9.17
CA VAL A 64 -21.33 -0.72 -8.10
C VAL A 64 -21.39 0.42 -7.10
N LEU A 65 -21.66 0.11 -5.84
CA LEU A 65 -21.54 1.02 -4.71
C LEU A 65 -20.27 0.66 -3.95
N SER A 66 -19.31 1.57 -3.88
CA SER A 66 -18.01 1.34 -3.23
C SER A 66 -18.11 1.21 -1.71
N GLY A 67 -19.18 1.73 -1.09
CA GLY A 67 -19.29 1.85 0.36
C GLY A 67 -18.50 3.03 0.95
N LEU A 68 -17.79 3.79 0.11
CA LEU A 68 -17.12 5.02 0.53
C LEU A 68 -18.14 6.15 0.77
N PRO A 69 -17.91 7.00 1.78
CA PRO A 69 -18.83 8.09 2.10
C PRO A 69 -18.96 9.05 0.92
N ALA A 70 -20.20 9.48 0.67
CA ALA A 70 -20.55 10.45 -0.38
C ALA A 70 -20.17 10.05 -1.83
N GLN A 71 -19.93 8.76 -2.11
CA GLN A 71 -19.77 8.27 -3.47
C GLN A 71 -21.08 7.67 -4.01
N PRO A 72 -21.57 8.11 -5.18
CA PRO A 72 -22.76 7.52 -5.79
C PRO A 72 -22.46 6.14 -6.40
N ALA A 73 -23.52 5.36 -6.67
CA ALA A 73 -23.41 4.15 -7.46
C ALA A 73 -22.85 4.46 -8.87
N THR A 74 -21.98 3.59 -9.38
CA THR A 74 -21.40 3.72 -10.71
C THR A 74 -21.91 2.58 -11.59
N LEU A 75 -22.50 2.93 -12.73
CA LEU A 75 -22.99 1.95 -13.71
C LEU A 75 -21.83 1.48 -14.61
N VAL A 76 -21.68 0.18 -14.77
CA VAL A 76 -20.73 -0.45 -15.68
C VAL A 76 -21.38 -1.54 -16.51
N GLY A 77 -20.84 -1.73 -17.72
CA GLY A 77 -21.22 -2.82 -18.60
C GLY A 77 -20.70 -4.18 -18.14
N ILE A 78 -21.07 -5.22 -18.89
CA ILE A 78 -20.49 -6.55 -18.70
C ILE A 78 -18.99 -6.55 -19.00
N GLN A 79 -18.21 -7.27 -18.18
CA GLN A 79 -16.74 -7.39 -18.30
C GLN A 79 -15.96 -6.08 -18.07
N GLU A 80 -16.61 -5.01 -17.64
CA GLU A 80 -15.94 -3.79 -17.20
C GLU A 80 -15.56 -3.89 -15.71
N SER A 81 -14.60 -3.07 -15.31
CA SER A 81 -14.14 -2.97 -13.92
C SER A 81 -14.04 -1.51 -13.48
N LEU A 82 -14.04 -1.32 -12.16
CA LEU A 82 -13.85 -0.02 -11.53
C LEU A 82 -12.74 -0.11 -10.51
N THR A 83 -11.97 0.96 -10.36
CA THR A 83 -10.96 1.06 -9.31
C THR A 83 -11.34 2.18 -8.36
N PHE A 84 -11.33 1.87 -7.06
CA PHE A 84 -11.58 2.83 -5.99
C PHE A 84 -10.39 2.87 -5.02
N THR A 85 -10.23 4.00 -4.32
CA THR A 85 -9.20 4.19 -3.30
C THR A 85 -9.85 4.22 -1.93
N TYR A 86 -9.52 3.26 -1.09
CA TYR A 86 -10.02 3.12 0.28
C TYR A 86 -8.97 3.61 1.28
N PRO A 87 -9.31 4.51 2.22
CA PRO A 87 -8.37 4.96 3.23
C PRO A 87 -8.09 3.85 4.26
N GLU A 88 -7.11 4.08 5.14
CA GLU A 88 -6.99 3.30 6.37
C GLU A 88 -8.24 3.49 7.23
N SER A 89 -8.70 2.41 7.86
CA SER A 89 -9.94 2.38 8.65
C SER A 89 -9.90 1.24 9.66
N GLU A 90 -10.40 1.48 10.86
CA GLU A 90 -10.67 0.44 11.86
C GLU A 90 -11.95 -0.35 11.53
N GLU A 91 -12.81 0.20 10.67
CA GLU A 91 -14.04 -0.44 10.19
C GLU A 91 -13.84 -1.06 8.81
N ASN A 92 -14.46 -2.22 8.58
CA ASN A 92 -14.44 -2.90 7.28
C ASN A 92 -15.29 -2.16 6.25
N PHE A 93 -14.78 -2.05 5.03
CA PHE A 93 -15.54 -1.53 3.89
C PHE A 93 -16.35 -2.65 3.23
N PHE A 94 -17.50 -2.29 2.68
CA PHE A 94 -18.37 -3.20 1.95
C PHE A 94 -18.72 -2.62 0.59
N VAL A 95 -18.52 -3.42 -0.45
CA VAL A 95 -18.96 -3.13 -1.81
C VAL A 95 -20.33 -3.77 -2.02
N THR A 96 -21.28 -3.00 -2.54
CA THR A 96 -22.58 -3.55 -2.96
C THR A 96 -22.67 -3.59 -4.48
N ILE A 97 -22.97 -4.75 -5.03
CA ILE A 97 -23.17 -4.97 -6.46
C ILE A 97 -24.66 -5.17 -6.72
N ARG A 98 -25.22 -4.35 -7.60
CA ARG A 98 -26.56 -4.50 -8.15
C ARG A 98 -26.46 -4.98 -9.59
N ALA A 99 -26.73 -6.26 -9.80
CA ALA A 99 -26.80 -6.85 -11.12
C ALA A 99 -28.15 -6.53 -11.76
N ILE A 100 -28.15 -5.96 -12.97
CA ILE A 100 -29.36 -5.48 -13.66
C ILE A 100 -29.57 -6.33 -14.93
N ALA A 101 -30.75 -6.95 -15.06
CA ALA A 101 -31.15 -7.66 -16.27
C ALA A 101 -31.78 -6.71 -17.32
N ALA A 102 -31.94 -7.18 -18.56
CA ALA A 102 -32.56 -6.41 -19.64
C ALA A 102 -34.02 -5.99 -19.40
N ASN A 103 -34.69 -6.63 -18.42
CA ASN A 103 -36.06 -6.31 -18.00
C ASN A 103 -36.10 -5.49 -16.69
N ASP A 104 -35.00 -4.81 -16.37
CA ASP A 104 -34.81 -3.94 -15.20
C ASP A 104 -34.95 -4.63 -13.84
N LYS A 105 -35.04 -5.97 -13.80
CA LYS A 105 -34.97 -6.70 -12.54
C LYS A 105 -33.55 -6.66 -11.99
N VAL A 106 -33.45 -6.44 -10.69
CA VAL A 106 -32.19 -6.28 -9.97
C VAL A 106 -32.02 -7.38 -8.94
N THR A 107 -30.80 -7.91 -8.85
CA THR A 107 -30.34 -8.70 -7.72
C THR A 107 -29.17 -7.99 -7.08
N GLU A 108 -29.24 -7.82 -5.76
CA GLU A 108 -28.24 -7.10 -4.98
C GLU A 108 -27.47 -8.09 -4.10
N GLU A 109 -26.15 -7.96 -4.06
CA GLU A 109 -25.28 -8.71 -3.17
C GLU A 109 -24.17 -7.80 -2.63
N GLN A 110 -23.76 -8.04 -1.39
CA GLN A 110 -22.75 -7.25 -0.69
C GLN A 110 -21.52 -8.10 -0.42
N PHE A 111 -20.34 -7.52 -0.65
CA PHE A 111 -19.05 -8.15 -0.48
C PHE A 111 -18.20 -7.33 0.47
N GLU A 112 -17.64 -7.98 1.47
CA GLU A 112 -16.67 -7.36 2.38
C GLU A 112 -15.33 -7.18 1.67
N LEU A 113 -14.75 -5.99 1.78
CA LEU A 113 -13.36 -5.76 1.41
C LEU A 113 -12.49 -6.20 2.57
N VAL A 114 -11.87 -7.37 2.41
CA VAL A 114 -10.87 -7.88 3.34
C VAL A 114 -9.50 -7.48 2.79
N PRO A 115 -8.82 -6.47 3.39
CA PRO A 115 -7.47 -6.11 2.97
C PRO A 115 -6.52 -7.30 3.06
N PRO A 116 -5.46 -7.33 2.23
CA PRO A 116 -4.40 -8.30 2.43
C PRO A 116 -3.82 -8.15 3.84
N ALA A 117 -3.42 -9.26 4.45
CA ALA A 117 -2.75 -9.23 5.74
C ALA A 117 -1.52 -8.32 5.66
N ASP A 118 -1.38 -7.40 6.62
CA ASP A 118 -0.22 -6.52 6.69
C ASP A 118 1.02 -7.38 6.97
N PRO A 119 2.05 -7.41 6.09
CA PRO A 119 3.21 -8.26 6.30
C PRO A 119 3.92 -7.92 7.61
N CYS A 120 4.04 -8.91 8.49
CA CYS A 120 4.72 -8.76 9.77
C CYS A 120 5.46 -10.04 10.18
N ALA A 121 6.18 -10.63 9.22
CA ALA A 121 7.06 -11.73 9.55
C ALA A 121 8.16 -11.23 10.50
N PRO A 122 8.48 -11.96 11.58
CA PRO A 122 9.53 -11.53 12.50
C PRO A 122 10.88 -11.60 11.80
N ILE A 123 11.39 -10.44 11.37
CA ILE A 123 12.76 -10.29 10.87
C ILE A 123 13.73 -10.36 12.06
N PHE A 124 13.38 -9.73 13.17
CA PHE A 124 14.22 -9.70 14.38
C PHE A 124 13.81 -10.82 15.34
N GLY A 125 14.80 -11.55 15.88
CA GLY A 125 14.53 -12.55 16.93
C GLY A 125 13.95 -11.93 18.20
N THR A 126 14.28 -10.67 18.48
CA THR A 126 13.63 -9.82 19.48
C THR A 126 13.64 -8.38 18.94
N PRO A 127 12.48 -7.70 18.87
CA PRO A 127 12.43 -6.29 18.48
C PRO A 127 13.35 -5.42 19.32
N VAL A 128 13.87 -4.34 18.73
CA VAL A 128 14.71 -3.38 19.45
C VAL A 128 13.84 -2.27 19.99
N THR A 129 13.79 -2.22 21.33
CA THR A 129 13.22 -1.13 22.14
C THR A 129 14.27 -0.73 23.17
N TRP A 130 14.07 0.40 23.84
CA TRP A 130 14.99 0.84 24.90
C TRP A 130 14.45 0.64 26.32
N ASP A 131 13.41 -0.19 26.45
CA ASP A 131 12.84 -0.63 27.71
C ASP A 131 13.23 -2.07 28.06
N ASP A 132 13.33 -2.36 29.37
CA ASP A 132 13.43 -3.69 30.02
C ASP A 132 13.82 -4.89 29.13
N GLY A 133 15.08 -4.94 28.66
CA GLY A 133 15.62 -6.10 27.94
C GLY A 133 15.43 -6.10 26.42
N GLY A 134 15.33 -4.91 25.81
CA GLY A 134 15.25 -4.72 24.37
C GLY A 134 16.34 -5.43 23.54
N GLY A 135 16.08 -5.59 22.24
CA GLY A 135 16.88 -6.39 21.31
C GLY A 135 18.27 -5.84 20.93
N SER A 136 18.71 -4.71 21.48
CA SER A 136 20.04 -4.13 21.21
C SER A 136 21.11 -4.63 22.19
N ALA A 137 22.31 -4.87 21.67
CA ALA A 137 23.50 -5.14 22.46
C ALA A 137 24.22 -3.84 22.84
N PHE A 138 24.32 -2.89 21.91
CA PHE A 138 24.80 -1.52 22.12
C PHE A 138 24.47 -0.63 20.91
N GLU A 139 24.46 0.68 21.14
CA GLU A 139 24.26 1.72 20.14
C GLU A 139 25.46 2.66 20.10
N PHE A 140 25.71 3.26 18.94
CA PHE A 140 26.76 4.25 18.77
C PHE A 140 26.39 5.23 17.65
N GLY A 141 26.87 6.46 17.78
CA GLY A 141 26.85 7.42 16.68
C GLY A 141 28.16 7.38 15.88
N PHE A 142 28.11 7.80 14.63
CA PHE A 142 29.28 8.00 13.78
C PHE A 142 29.25 9.36 13.09
N ASN A 143 30.45 9.80 12.69
CA ASN A 143 30.72 11.02 11.92
C ASN A 143 30.35 12.38 12.57
N GLY A 144 29.79 12.37 13.78
CA GLY A 144 29.38 13.59 14.48
C GLY A 144 28.11 13.37 15.31
N ALA A 145 27.35 12.34 14.97
CA ALA A 145 26.16 11.95 15.73
C ALA A 145 26.53 11.42 17.13
N ALA A 146 25.73 11.82 18.12
CA ALA A 146 25.73 11.27 19.46
C ALA A 146 24.40 10.54 19.74
N VAL A 147 24.46 9.50 20.57
CA VAL A 147 23.28 8.74 20.99
C VAL A 147 23.20 8.63 22.49
N GLU A 148 21.99 8.68 23.02
CA GLU A 148 21.69 8.38 24.42
C GLU A 148 20.26 7.85 24.55
N VAL A 149 20.02 7.05 25.59
CA VAL A 149 18.68 6.55 25.91
C VAL A 149 18.01 7.51 26.88
N VAL A 150 16.82 7.98 26.54
CA VAL A 150 16.02 8.93 27.34
C VAL A 150 14.57 8.48 27.40
N GLU A 151 13.81 8.95 28.40
CA GLU A 151 12.35 8.82 28.38
C GLU A 151 11.78 9.62 27.19
N ASN A 152 10.79 9.06 26.50
CA ASN A 152 10.13 9.66 25.33
C ASN A 152 9.67 11.09 25.66
N PRO A 153 10.26 12.13 25.03
CA PRO A 153 9.94 13.52 25.36
C PRO A 153 8.62 13.99 24.75
N ASP A 154 8.04 13.22 23.83
CA ASP A 154 6.79 13.52 23.13
C ASP A 154 5.94 12.25 22.99
N PRO A 155 5.33 11.72 24.07
CA PRO A 155 4.49 10.53 24.02
C PRO A 155 3.16 10.87 23.32
N SER A 156 3.16 10.85 22.00
CA SER A 156 2.04 11.20 21.14
C SER A 156 2.11 10.48 19.77
N GLY A 157 1.06 10.65 18.96
CA GLY A 157 1.04 10.14 17.60
C GLY A 157 1.29 8.63 17.52
N ALA A 158 2.25 8.24 16.67
CA ALA A 158 2.60 6.84 16.44
C ALA A 158 3.39 6.19 17.60
N ASN A 159 3.87 6.97 18.58
CA ASN A 159 4.54 6.44 19.78
C ASN A 159 3.96 7.09 21.06
N PRO A 160 2.71 6.73 21.45
CA PRO A 160 1.97 7.41 22.50
C PRO A 160 2.35 6.97 23.92
N GLU A 161 3.08 5.87 24.06
CA GLU A 161 3.43 5.30 25.36
C GLU A 161 4.59 6.06 25.99
N ILE A 162 4.59 6.12 27.32
CA ILE A 162 5.73 6.61 28.09
C ILE A 162 6.73 5.46 28.19
N SER A 163 7.65 5.42 27.24
CA SER A 163 8.75 4.46 27.07
C SER A 163 10.11 5.16 27.09
N ASN A 164 11.20 4.40 27.13
CA ASN A 164 12.50 4.92 26.75
C ASN A 164 12.71 4.80 25.23
N VAL A 165 13.37 5.80 24.65
CA VAL A 165 13.68 5.91 23.22
C VAL A 165 15.16 6.21 23.02
N LEU A 166 15.68 5.94 21.83
CA LEU A 166 17.02 6.40 21.45
C LEU A 166 16.95 7.84 20.96
N GLN A 167 17.54 8.75 21.73
CA GLN A 167 17.81 10.11 21.26
C GLN A 167 19.06 10.11 20.38
N ILE A 168 18.95 10.78 19.23
CA ILE A 168 20.04 10.97 18.27
C ILE A 168 20.25 12.48 18.14
N THR A 169 21.47 12.96 18.40
CA THR A 169 21.83 14.37 18.21
C THR A 169 22.87 14.48 17.11
N GLN A 170 22.56 15.25 16.06
CA GLN A 170 23.51 15.67 15.03
C GLN A 170 23.87 17.13 15.25
N ASP A 171 25.17 17.45 15.21
CA ASP A 171 25.68 18.81 15.41
C ASP A 171 25.71 19.64 14.12
N GLY A 172 25.36 19.03 12.98
CA GLY A 172 25.37 19.64 11.65
C GLY A 172 26.77 19.85 11.08
N GLY A 173 27.79 19.17 11.62
CA GLY A 173 29.18 19.29 11.19
C GLY A 173 29.68 18.17 10.28
N GLY A 174 28.92 17.07 10.14
CA GLY A 174 29.34 15.87 9.41
C GLY A 174 28.36 15.41 8.34
N ASN A 175 28.80 15.42 7.08
CA ASN A 175 28.07 14.75 6.01
C ASN A 175 28.09 13.23 6.24
N PHE A 176 26.93 12.57 6.12
CA PHE A 176 26.70 11.15 6.43
C PHE A 176 26.72 10.83 7.93
N ASP A 177 26.32 11.77 8.78
CA ASP A 177 26.05 11.51 10.20
C ASP A 177 24.96 10.47 10.38
N GLY A 178 25.15 9.62 11.39
CA GLY A 178 24.24 8.51 11.60
C GLY A 178 24.54 7.68 12.82
N ILE A 179 23.77 6.61 12.96
CA ILE A 179 23.81 5.70 14.11
C ILE A 179 23.95 4.26 13.66
N GLY A 180 24.59 3.47 14.51
CA GLY A 180 24.62 2.01 14.41
C GLY A 180 24.04 1.39 15.67
N ILE A 181 23.27 0.32 15.49
CA ILE A 181 22.70 -0.50 16.55
C ILE A 181 23.19 -1.92 16.30
N GLN A 182 24.03 -2.41 17.21
CA GLN A 182 24.39 -3.81 17.22
C GLN A 182 23.27 -4.58 17.93
N MET A 183 22.70 -5.58 17.27
CA MET A 183 21.61 -6.38 17.84
C MET A 183 22.15 -7.52 18.72
N LEU A 184 21.31 -8.04 19.63
CA LEU A 184 21.63 -9.23 20.42
C LEU A 184 21.57 -10.52 19.61
N SER A 185 20.71 -10.55 18.58
CA SER A 185 20.50 -11.69 17.70
C SER A 185 20.37 -11.23 16.25
N ASN A 186 20.73 -12.09 15.31
CA ASN A 186 20.64 -11.79 13.88
C ASN A 186 19.19 -11.47 13.47
N ALA A 187 19.03 -10.42 12.67
CA ALA A 187 17.87 -10.22 11.83
C ALA A 187 17.93 -11.20 10.65
N ASN A 188 16.83 -11.90 10.37
CA ASN A 188 16.73 -12.95 9.37
C ASN A 188 15.80 -12.50 8.23
N PHE A 189 16.37 -12.34 7.04
CA PHE A 189 15.66 -11.94 5.83
C PHE A 189 15.36 -13.13 4.90
N SER A 190 15.24 -14.36 5.40
CA SER A 190 14.96 -15.53 4.55
C SER A 190 13.50 -15.65 4.09
N ALA A 191 12.55 -15.05 4.81
CA ALA A 191 11.13 -15.04 4.46
C ALA A 191 10.81 -14.03 3.34
N ASP A 192 9.70 -14.19 2.60
CA ASP A 192 9.35 -13.28 1.50
C ASP A 192 9.12 -11.82 1.95
N ASP A 193 8.66 -11.64 3.18
CA ASP A 193 8.48 -10.32 3.80
C ASP A 193 9.84 -9.70 4.18
N LYS A 194 10.09 -8.49 3.67
CA LYS A 194 11.33 -7.72 3.87
C LYS A 194 11.07 -6.37 4.54
N ILE A 195 9.92 -6.19 5.18
CA ILE A 195 9.52 -4.91 5.76
C ILE A 195 10.00 -4.83 7.20
N ILE A 196 10.92 -3.90 7.47
CA ILE A 196 11.21 -3.46 8.85
C ILE A 196 10.30 -2.29 9.18
N ARG A 197 9.73 -2.30 10.38
CA ARG A 197 8.94 -1.20 10.96
C ARG A 197 9.70 -0.56 12.09
N LEU A 198 9.54 0.73 12.29
CA LEU A 198 10.05 1.45 13.45
C LEU A 198 9.27 2.75 13.64
N ASN A 199 9.32 3.30 14.85
CA ASN A 199 8.88 4.67 15.10
C ASN A 199 10.09 5.60 15.00
N PHE A 200 9.96 6.66 14.21
CA PHE A 200 10.95 7.72 14.15
C PHE A 200 10.27 9.05 14.43
N TRP A 201 10.95 9.94 15.14
CA TRP A 201 10.46 11.29 15.41
C TRP A 201 11.34 12.30 14.68
N SER A 202 10.68 13.21 13.96
CA SER A 202 11.26 14.46 13.48
C SER A 202 10.18 15.53 13.38
N ASN A 203 10.56 16.78 13.64
CA ASN A 203 9.72 17.96 13.43
C ASN A 203 9.99 18.67 12.09
N VAL A 204 10.86 18.09 11.27
CA VAL A 204 11.17 18.54 9.90
C VAL A 204 11.14 17.36 8.94
N GLU A 205 10.77 17.64 7.69
CA GLU A 205 10.90 16.65 6.62
C GLU A 205 12.38 16.29 6.48
N VAL A 206 12.71 15.00 6.54
CA VAL A 206 14.10 14.54 6.49
C VAL A 206 14.21 13.19 5.81
N PRO A 207 15.11 13.01 4.81
CA PRO A 207 15.40 11.71 4.25
C PRO A 207 16.29 10.93 5.21
N ILE A 208 15.97 9.65 5.42
CA ILE A 208 16.71 8.76 6.30
C ILE A 208 17.08 7.52 5.49
N LYS A 209 18.37 7.25 5.40
CA LYS A 209 18.87 6.02 4.78
C LYS A 209 19.11 4.99 5.87
N PHE A 210 18.32 3.93 5.85
CA PHE A 210 18.48 2.78 6.72
C PHE A 210 19.33 1.70 6.04
N ALA A 211 20.10 0.98 6.83
CA ALA A 211 20.94 -0.10 6.36
C ALA A 211 20.91 -1.30 7.31
N VAL A 212 21.08 -2.50 6.74
CA VAL A 212 21.41 -3.72 7.48
C VAL A 212 22.76 -4.25 7.03
N GLN A 213 23.61 -4.62 7.99
CA GLN A 213 24.99 -5.03 7.76
C GLN A 213 25.33 -6.32 8.51
N GLN A 214 26.19 -7.13 7.91
CA GLN A 214 26.89 -8.17 8.64
C GLN A 214 28.12 -7.56 9.32
N ASP A 215 28.40 -7.96 10.55
CA ASP A 215 29.53 -7.48 11.33
C ASP A 215 30.30 -8.68 11.89
N PRO A 216 31.66 -8.67 11.89
CA PRO A 216 32.56 -7.58 11.50
C PRO A 216 32.68 -7.31 10.00
N ASN A 217 32.20 -8.23 9.14
CA ASN A 217 32.32 -8.10 7.68
C ASN A 217 31.07 -8.62 6.97
N ASN A 218 30.80 -8.05 5.79
CA ASN A 218 29.81 -8.48 4.80
C ASN A 218 30.30 -9.73 4.03
N ASP A 219 30.45 -10.84 4.74
CA ASP A 219 31.11 -12.06 4.25
C ASP A 219 30.23 -12.92 3.34
N THR A 220 28.92 -12.99 3.60
CA THR A 220 27.98 -13.83 2.84
C THR A 220 26.90 -13.03 2.12
N GLU A 221 26.63 -11.82 2.58
CA GLU A 221 25.68 -10.90 1.97
C GLU A 221 26.22 -9.47 1.93
N ARG A 222 25.68 -8.67 1.01
CA ARG A 222 25.98 -7.24 0.94
C ARG A 222 25.23 -6.49 2.01
N GLU A 223 25.80 -5.37 2.46
CA GLU A 223 25.01 -4.34 3.11
C GLU A 223 23.85 -3.94 2.20
N ALA A 224 22.64 -3.88 2.75
CA ALA A 224 21.45 -3.47 2.03
C ALA A 224 20.99 -2.12 2.57
N GLU A 225 20.76 -1.15 1.68
CA GLU A 225 20.36 0.22 2.02
C GLU A 225 19.00 0.57 1.41
N VAL A 226 18.14 1.24 2.17
CA VAL A 226 16.86 1.80 1.74
C VAL A 226 16.72 3.22 2.27
N THR A 227 16.29 4.16 1.42
CA THR A 227 15.98 5.53 1.85
C THR A 227 14.48 5.73 1.94
N VAL A 228 14.03 6.28 3.07
CA VAL A 228 12.65 6.72 3.30
C VAL A 228 12.65 8.21 3.68
N ILE A 229 11.51 8.87 3.53
CA ILE A 229 11.36 10.28 3.91
C ILE A 229 10.38 10.33 5.07
N HIS A 230 10.83 10.91 6.19
CA HIS A 230 9.97 11.28 7.30
C HIS A 230 9.34 12.65 7.00
N THR A 231 8.04 12.84 7.25
CA THR A 231 7.33 14.06 6.81
C THR A 231 7.52 15.26 7.74
N GLY A 232 8.02 15.02 8.94
CA GLY A 232 8.30 16.06 9.94
C GLY A 232 7.12 16.34 10.85
N SER A 233 6.20 15.38 10.98
CA SER A 233 4.93 15.55 11.68
C SER A 233 4.97 15.16 13.16
N GLY A 234 6.15 14.92 13.73
CA GLY A 234 6.32 14.31 15.06
C GLY A 234 6.70 12.83 14.92
N TRP A 235 6.06 11.95 15.69
CA TRP A 235 6.26 10.49 15.57
C TRP A 235 5.54 9.91 14.35
N GLU A 236 6.28 9.21 13.50
CA GLU A 236 5.76 8.43 12.37
C GLU A 236 6.20 6.97 12.47
N GLU A 237 5.31 6.03 12.14
CA GLU A 237 5.71 4.64 11.81
C GLU A 237 6.35 4.65 10.42
N LEU A 238 7.64 4.34 10.33
CA LEU A 238 8.34 4.16 9.07
C LEU A 238 8.38 2.68 8.68
N ARG A 239 7.97 2.40 7.45
CA ARG A 239 8.01 1.06 6.84
C ARG A 239 9.13 0.98 5.82
N ILE A 240 10.21 0.28 6.16
CA ILE A 240 11.40 0.14 5.32
C ILE A 240 11.31 -1.16 4.54
N ASN A 241 11.00 -1.07 3.24
CA ASN A 241 10.89 -2.23 2.37
C ASN A 241 12.25 -2.60 1.77
N PHE A 242 12.91 -3.62 2.33
CA PHE A 242 14.20 -4.09 1.82
C PHE A 242 14.10 -4.89 0.50
N SER A 243 12.89 -5.15 -0.02
CA SER A 243 12.73 -5.67 -1.39
C SER A 243 13.14 -4.65 -2.45
N THR A 244 13.26 -3.37 -2.08
CA THR A 244 13.72 -2.28 -2.96
C THR A 244 15.12 -1.81 -2.59
N ALA A 245 15.86 -2.56 -1.79
CA ALA A 245 17.17 -2.15 -1.32
C ALA A 245 18.23 -2.14 -2.44
N THR A 246 19.28 -1.38 -2.19
CA THR A 246 20.50 -1.33 -3.00
C THR A 246 21.70 -1.76 -2.17
N ALA A 247 22.73 -2.25 -2.84
CA ALA A 247 23.94 -2.67 -2.16
C ALA A 247 24.74 -1.46 -1.66
N GLY A 248 25.09 -1.45 -0.38
CA GLY A 248 25.84 -0.36 0.26
C GLY A 248 27.24 -0.16 -0.30
N PHE A 249 27.79 1.03 -0.11
CA PHE A 249 29.08 1.44 -0.68
C PHE A 249 30.25 0.67 -0.07
N THR A 250 31.09 0.07 -0.90
CA THR A 250 32.33 -0.62 -0.47
C THR A 250 33.59 0.10 -0.93
N GLY A 251 33.47 1.01 -1.90
CA GLY A 251 34.61 1.67 -2.53
C GLY A 251 35.41 0.75 -3.46
N ASN A 252 34.95 -0.48 -3.68
CA ASN A 252 35.53 -1.40 -4.65
C ASN A 252 34.85 -1.23 -6.01
N ALA A 253 35.61 -0.81 -7.03
CA ALA A 253 35.10 -0.61 -8.38
C ALA A 253 34.52 -1.89 -9.02
N ASP A 254 35.00 -3.05 -8.59
CA ASP A 254 34.52 -4.35 -9.07
C ASP A 254 33.38 -4.92 -8.19
N GLY A 255 32.97 -4.17 -7.15
CA GLY A 255 31.98 -4.58 -6.19
C GLY A 255 32.47 -5.66 -5.22
N VAL A 256 31.54 -6.22 -4.45
CA VAL A 256 31.77 -7.27 -3.46
C VAL A 256 30.68 -8.33 -3.63
N LEU A 257 31.02 -9.61 -3.43
CA LEU A 257 30.10 -10.75 -3.58
C LEU A 257 29.37 -10.80 -4.95
N GLY A 258 30.01 -10.28 -6.00
CA GLY A 258 29.46 -10.28 -7.37
C GLY A 258 28.36 -9.24 -7.62
N VAL A 259 28.14 -8.32 -6.68
CA VAL A 259 27.20 -7.20 -6.80
C VAL A 259 28.03 -5.91 -6.83
N LEU A 260 27.68 -4.91 -7.65
CA LEU A 260 28.36 -3.61 -7.63
C LEU A 260 27.77 -2.70 -6.54
N ASP A 261 28.46 -1.62 -6.20
CA ASP A 261 27.90 -0.61 -5.30
C ASP A 261 26.66 0.03 -5.92
N PHE A 262 25.63 0.27 -5.10
CA PHE A 262 24.35 0.90 -5.46
C PHE A 262 23.46 0.12 -6.43
N GLU A 263 23.86 -1.09 -6.84
CA GLU A 263 23.00 -1.98 -7.61
C GLU A 263 21.86 -2.55 -6.75
N SER A 264 20.77 -2.93 -7.40
CA SER A 264 19.65 -3.57 -6.72
C SER A 264 20.09 -4.84 -5.99
N PHE A 265 19.74 -4.94 -4.71
CA PHE A 265 20.10 -6.07 -3.86
C PHE A 265 19.00 -6.32 -2.84
N ILE A 266 18.40 -7.52 -2.90
CA ILE A 266 17.37 -7.94 -1.94
C ILE A 266 18.05 -8.85 -0.91
N PRO A 267 18.07 -8.49 0.39
CA PRO A 267 18.67 -9.32 1.42
C PRO A 267 17.88 -10.63 1.60
N SER A 268 18.61 -11.72 1.84
CA SER A 268 18.06 -13.08 1.95
C SER A 268 18.57 -13.88 3.15
N GLY A 269 19.60 -13.38 3.83
CA GLY A 269 20.31 -14.03 4.91
C GLY A 269 20.22 -13.22 6.20
N GLU A 270 21.33 -13.24 6.94
CA GLU A 270 21.35 -12.79 8.33
C GLU A 270 22.25 -11.57 8.52
N TYR A 271 21.73 -10.59 9.26
CA TYR A 271 22.39 -9.32 9.57
C TYR A 271 22.40 -9.11 11.07
N ILE A 272 23.47 -8.54 11.61
CA ILE A 272 23.58 -8.31 13.06
C ILE A 272 23.61 -6.82 13.42
N ARG A 273 23.81 -5.95 12.44
CA ARG A 273 23.80 -4.49 12.63
C ARG A 273 22.68 -3.85 11.82
N PHE A 274 21.92 -2.99 12.49
CA PHE A 274 21.04 -2.02 11.87
C PHE A 274 21.70 -0.64 11.96
N ALA A 275 21.62 0.17 10.91
CA ALA A 275 22.20 1.50 10.88
C ALA A 275 21.26 2.49 10.19
N ALA A 276 21.44 3.77 10.50
CA ALA A 276 20.71 4.84 9.85
C ALA A 276 21.60 6.06 9.64
N GLN A 277 21.56 6.66 8.46
CA GLN A 277 22.10 7.99 8.17
C GLN A 277 20.92 8.96 8.03
N ILE A 278 20.96 10.07 8.77
CA ILE A 278 19.91 11.08 8.72
C ILE A 278 20.41 12.21 7.82
N SER A 279 19.64 12.53 6.78
CA SER A 279 20.00 13.46 5.72
C SER A 279 21.36 13.21 5.06
N PRO A 280 21.66 11.99 4.58
CA PRO A 280 22.94 11.70 3.94
C PRO A 280 23.14 12.61 2.71
N GLY A 281 24.24 13.34 2.67
CA GLY A 281 24.53 14.35 1.65
C GLY A 281 24.39 15.80 2.12
N ASP A 282 23.72 16.02 3.26
CA ASP A 282 23.46 17.34 3.83
C ASP A 282 24.06 17.48 5.24
N ASP A 283 24.40 18.72 5.60
CA ASP A 283 24.82 19.08 6.95
C ASP A 283 23.58 19.46 7.78
N VAL A 284 23.01 18.50 8.50
CA VAL A 284 21.79 18.70 9.32
C VAL A 284 22.14 18.70 10.80
N ALA A 285 21.74 19.76 11.50
CA ALA A 285 21.75 19.81 12.95
C ALA A 285 20.34 19.53 13.48
N GLY A 286 20.23 18.70 14.51
CA GLY A 286 18.93 18.37 15.07
C GLY A 286 18.98 17.29 16.15
N THR A 287 17.83 17.13 16.79
CA THR A 287 17.56 16.03 17.72
C THR A 287 16.43 15.20 17.14
N PHE A 288 16.66 13.89 17.02
CA PHE A 288 15.73 12.91 16.50
C PHE A 288 15.53 11.81 17.53
N TYR A 289 14.44 11.06 17.39
CA TYR A 289 14.17 9.92 18.27
C TYR A 289 13.81 8.69 17.45
N LEU A 290 14.23 7.53 17.94
CA LEU A 290 13.97 6.23 17.34
C LEU A 290 13.43 5.29 18.41
N ASP A 291 12.44 4.48 18.06
CA ASP A 291 11.85 3.45 18.92
C ASP A 291 11.30 2.27 18.09
N ASN A 292 10.98 1.16 18.77
CA ASN A 292 10.14 0.07 18.26
C ASN A 292 10.61 -0.58 16.95
N ILE A 293 11.92 -0.81 16.78
CA ILE A 293 12.44 -1.43 15.56
C ILE A 293 12.04 -2.90 15.51
N GLY A 294 11.33 -3.27 14.45
CA GLY A 294 10.84 -4.63 14.24
C GLY A 294 9.62 -4.99 15.08
N VAL A 295 8.97 -4.00 15.72
CA VAL A 295 7.70 -4.21 16.41
C VAL A 295 6.57 -4.26 15.39
N CYS A 296 5.69 -5.26 15.55
CA CYS A 296 4.45 -5.39 14.79
C CYS A 296 3.29 -4.76 15.57
N PRO A 297 2.35 -4.05 14.90
CA PRO A 297 1.12 -3.58 15.53
C PRO A 297 0.19 -4.72 15.98
#